data_AF-A0A562WKR5-F1
#
_entry.id   AF-A0A562WKR5-F1
#
_cell.length_a   1.000
_cell.length_b   1.000
_cell.length_c   1.000
_cell.angle_alpha   90.00
_cell.angle_beta   90.00
_cell.angle_gamma   90.00
#
_symmetry.space_group_name_H-M   'P 1'
#
loop_
_entity.id
_entity.type
_entity.pdbx_description
1 polymer ?
#
loop_
_entity_poly.entity_id
_entity_poly.type
_entity_poly.pdbx_seq_one_letter_code
_entity_poly.pdbx_strand_id
1 'polypeptide(L)'
;MARRSVRTRLVTTLTACLASALAAGVIVTAVLDRSGGHDHADHAHLDTASGLLVTSRSALRMCVEAGTGTGQDAIRADLLAGLDRAREHPNWAASYGRVRLTPETALDFGCPAARLPDRIDRTALAGPGITDDPSAYRVWVYVLDEPTADRILGVGQPADVATAELMREGQSLWPVSTALLIRQSRLGDPATVGRSLRTALGLIRAEPGGSA
;
A
#
# COMPACT_ATOMS: atom_id res chain seq x y z
N MET A 1 33.85 -27.73 56.24
CA MET A 1 32.91 -28.64 56.94
C MET A 1 31.67 -27.86 57.34
N ALA A 2 30.47 -28.46 57.31
CA ALA A 2 29.23 -28.09 58.06
C ALA A 2 28.70 -26.63 57.98
N ARG A 3 27.39 -26.35 57.91
CA ARG A 3 26.16 -27.17 57.94
C ARG A 3 25.02 -26.35 57.30
N ARG A 4 24.03 -27.02 56.71
CA ARG A 4 22.71 -26.43 56.40
C ARG A 4 21.94 -26.12 57.69
N SER A 5 21.11 -25.08 57.68
CA SER A 5 19.87 -25.01 58.47
C SER A 5 18.77 -24.32 57.65
N VAL A 6 17.51 -24.73 57.89
CA VAL A 6 16.33 -24.49 57.03
C VAL A 6 15.09 -24.38 57.95
N ARG A 7 14.07 -23.59 57.54
CA ARG A 7 12.81 -23.24 58.28
C ARG A 7 13.04 -22.27 59.46
N THR A 8 12.09 -21.47 59.95
CA THR A 8 10.61 -21.31 59.77
C THR A 8 10.25 -19.83 59.43
N ARG A 9 9.01 -19.35 59.17
CA ARG A 9 7.60 -19.86 59.20
C ARG A 9 6.72 -18.97 58.28
N LEU A 10 5.45 -19.32 58.05
CA LEU A 10 4.37 -18.36 57.72
C LEU A 10 3.69 -17.86 59.01
N VAL A 11 3.22 -16.61 59.04
CA VAL A 11 1.94 -16.19 59.67
C VAL A 11 1.36 -15.01 58.90
N THR A 12 0.06 -15.04 58.63
CA THR A 12 -0.77 -14.01 58.00
C THR A 12 -1.45 -13.09 59.02
N THR A 13 -1.64 -11.81 58.69
CA THR A 13 -2.73 -10.98 59.25
C THR A 13 -3.23 -9.98 58.21
N LEU A 14 -4.54 -9.99 57.94
CA LEU A 14 -5.22 -8.94 57.19
C LEU A 14 -5.41 -7.71 58.10
N THR A 15 -5.28 -6.51 57.51
CA THR A 15 -6.00 -5.34 58.01
C THR A 15 -6.50 -4.53 56.81
N ALA A 16 -7.80 -4.61 56.56
CA ALA A 16 -8.53 -3.68 55.70
C ALA A 16 -9.66 -3.08 56.52
N CYS A 17 -9.80 -1.75 56.51
CA CYS A 17 -11.08 -1.04 56.62
C CYS A 17 -10.88 0.49 56.54
N LEU A 18 -11.57 1.11 55.57
CA LEU A 18 -12.29 2.40 55.63
C LEU A 18 -11.60 3.69 56.15
N ALA A 19 -12.02 4.91 55.77
CA ALA A 19 -12.78 5.43 54.64
C ALA A 19 -12.81 6.97 54.74
N SER A 20 -13.00 7.67 53.60
CA SER A 20 -13.52 9.05 53.42
C SER A 20 -13.21 9.44 51.96
N ALA A 21 -14.06 9.29 50.95
CA ALA A 21 -15.44 9.78 50.79
C ALA A 21 -15.55 11.31 50.88
N LEU A 22 -15.72 11.96 49.72
CA LEU A 22 -16.75 12.98 49.51
C LEU A 22 -17.07 13.05 48.01
N ALA A 23 -18.36 12.97 47.68
CA ALA A 23 -18.87 13.12 46.32
C ALA A 23 -19.51 14.50 46.17
N ALA A 24 -19.35 15.12 45.00
CA ALA A 24 -20.22 16.19 44.52
C ALA A 24 -20.28 16.09 43.00
N GLY A 25 -21.49 16.03 42.43
CA GLY A 25 -21.70 15.76 41.03
C GLY A 25 -22.19 16.96 40.23
N VAL A 26 -22.14 16.80 38.90
CA VAL A 26 -22.98 17.44 37.88
C VAL A 26 -23.02 18.97 37.84
N ILE A 27 -22.38 19.54 36.80
CA ILE A 27 -23.11 20.41 35.87
C ILE A 27 -22.72 20.03 34.44
N VAL A 28 -23.69 19.60 33.63
CA VAL A 28 -23.54 19.55 32.17
C VAL A 28 -23.90 20.94 31.64
N THR A 29 -22.89 21.79 31.41
CA THR A 29 -23.09 23.03 30.65
C THR A 29 -22.88 22.73 29.17
N ALA A 30 -23.97 22.42 28.47
CA ALA A 30 -24.00 22.54 27.02
C ALA A 30 -23.94 24.02 26.64
N VAL A 31 -22.73 24.57 26.50
CA VAL A 31 -22.53 25.85 25.83
C VAL A 31 -22.26 25.55 24.36
N LEU A 32 -23.22 25.94 23.53
CA LEU A 32 -23.09 26.01 22.08
C LEU A 32 -22.03 27.06 21.72
N ASP A 33 -20.78 26.65 21.51
CA ASP A 33 -19.88 27.44 20.67
C ASP A 33 -19.99 26.95 19.22
N ARG A 34 -20.96 27.53 18.51
CA ARG A 34 -21.14 27.33 17.08
C ARG A 34 -20.28 28.35 16.31
N SER A 35 -18.98 28.25 16.48
CA SER A 35 -17.97 28.97 15.70
C SER A 35 -17.36 28.03 14.67
N GLY A 36 -17.49 28.37 13.39
CA GLY A 36 -17.38 27.39 12.30
C GLY A 36 -15.97 26.86 12.00
N GLY A 37 -15.92 25.58 11.67
CA GLY A 37 -14.83 24.87 11.00
C GLY A 37 -15.41 23.54 10.52
N HIS A 38 -15.18 23.16 9.27
CA HIS A 38 -15.85 21.99 8.69
C HIS A 38 -15.32 20.69 9.31
N ASP A 39 -16.16 19.64 9.29
CA ASP A 39 -15.73 18.25 9.44
C ASP A 39 -14.73 17.92 8.33
N HIS A 40 -13.46 18.22 8.56
CA HIS A 40 -12.38 17.59 7.86
C HIS A 40 -12.16 16.23 8.51
N ALA A 41 -12.93 15.25 8.03
CA ALA A 41 -12.50 13.86 8.09
C ALA A 41 -11.06 13.76 7.54
N ASP A 42 -10.30 12.75 7.96
CA ASP A 42 -8.92 12.50 7.50
C ASP A 42 -8.87 12.23 5.99
N HIS A 43 -8.98 13.28 5.19
CA HIS A 43 -8.88 13.22 3.74
C HIS A 43 -7.43 12.92 3.35
N ALA A 44 -7.26 12.06 2.35
CA ALA A 44 -5.95 11.68 1.83
C ALA A 44 -5.17 12.93 1.39
N HIS A 45 -4.15 13.31 2.16
CA HIS A 45 -3.33 14.47 1.81
C HIS A 45 -2.23 14.11 0.82
N LEU A 46 -2.06 15.00 -0.16
CA LEU A 46 -1.27 14.82 -1.37
C LEU A 46 0.16 15.32 -1.14
N ASP A 47 1.03 14.50 -0.55
CA ASP A 47 2.43 14.89 -0.31
C ASP A 47 3.24 14.88 -1.63
N THR A 48 3.28 16.06 -2.26
CA THR A 48 4.03 16.36 -3.48
C THR A 48 5.54 16.52 -3.26
N ALA A 49 6.00 16.62 -2.00
CA ALA A 49 7.42 16.81 -1.67
C ALA A 49 8.16 15.48 -1.50
N SER A 50 7.48 14.41 -1.07
CA SER A 50 8.09 13.07 -0.91
C SER A 50 7.75 12.08 -2.03
N GLY A 51 6.86 12.44 -2.95
CA GLY A 51 6.30 11.53 -3.97
C GLY A 51 5.36 10.46 -3.40
N LEU A 52 5.14 10.45 -2.07
CA LEU A 52 4.22 9.55 -1.39
C LEU A 52 2.86 10.22 -1.27
N LEU A 53 2.20 10.39 -2.41
CA LEU A 53 0.95 11.14 -2.66
C LEU A 53 -0.31 10.68 -1.87
N VAL A 54 -0.17 9.86 -0.82
CA VAL A 54 -1.23 9.56 0.16
C VAL A 54 -0.56 9.28 1.51
N THR A 55 -0.84 10.11 2.52
CA THR A 55 -0.25 10.04 3.87
C THR A 55 -0.61 8.78 4.67
N SER A 56 -1.73 8.12 4.37
CA SER A 56 -2.20 6.92 5.09
C SER A 56 -1.48 5.61 4.70
N ARG A 57 -0.79 5.58 3.55
CA ARG A 57 -0.16 4.36 2.99
C ARG A 57 1.22 4.08 3.60
N SER A 58 1.23 3.60 4.85
CA SER A 58 2.44 3.22 5.62
C SER A 58 3.03 1.84 5.30
N ALA A 59 2.31 1.03 4.51
CA ALA A 59 2.73 -0.28 4.03
C ALA A 59 2.69 -0.33 2.48
N LEU A 60 3.58 -1.12 1.88
CA LEU A 60 3.52 -1.37 0.43
C LEU A 60 2.50 -2.47 0.17
N ARG A 61 1.34 -2.09 -0.36
CA ARG A 61 0.30 -3.01 -0.82
C ARG A 61 0.12 -2.89 -2.32
N MET A 62 -0.08 -4.02 -2.98
CA MET A 62 -0.45 -4.10 -4.38
C MET A 62 -1.69 -4.99 -4.50
N CYS A 63 -2.62 -4.59 -5.35
CA CYS A 63 -3.78 -5.41 -5.68
C CYS A 63 -3.48 -6.20 -6.95
N VAL A 64 -3.78 -7.50 -6.96
CA VAL A 64 -3.53 -8.40 -8.09
C VAL A 64 -4.86 -8.87 -8.67
N GLU A 65 -5.13 -8.46 -9.91
CA GLU A 65 -6.21 -8.98 -10.73
C GLU A 65 -5.63 -10.00 -11.71
N ALA A 66 -6.19 -11.21 -11.73
CA ALA A 66 -5.73 -12.29 -12.58
C ALA A 66 -6.93 -13.05 -13.17
N GLY A 67 -6.82 -13.39 -14.45
CA GLY A 67 -7.86 -14.17 -15.15
C GLY A 67 -8.13 -15.52 -14.49
N THR A 68 -9.38 -15.98 -14.61
CA THR A 68 -9.82 -17.27 -14.07
C THR A 68 -9.04 -18.44 -14.68
N GLY A 69 -8.48 -19.30 -13.83
CA GLY A 69 -7.78 -20.52 -14.27
C GLY A 69 -6.28 -20.57 -13.92
N THR A 70 -5.70 -19.46 -13.45
CA THR A 70 -4.30 -19.43 -13.01
C THR A 70 -4.19 -19.65 -11.51
N GLY A 71 -3.20 -20.45 -11.06
CA GLY A 71 -2.95 -20.67 -9.63
C GLY A 71 -2.47 -19.39 -8.94
N GLN A 72 -3.30 -18.82 -8.05
CA GLN A 72 -2.98 -17.59 -7.32
C GLN A 72 -1.67 -17.70 -6.52
N ASP A 73 -1.35 -18.87 -5.98
CA ASP A 73 -0.10 -19.10 -5.25
C ASP A 73 1.14 -19.00 -6.14
N ALA A 74 1.06 -19.45 -7.40
CA ALA A 74 2.16 -19.32 -8.36
C ALA A 74 2.35 -17.85 -8.75
N ILE A 75 1.26 -17.13 -9.06
CA ILE A 75 1.30 -15.68 -9.31
C ILE A 75 1.89 -14.93 -8.10
N ARG A 76 1.47 -15.29 -6.88
CA ARG A 76 1.99 -14.71 -5.63
C ARG A 76 3.50 -14.93 -5.50
N ALA A 77 3.97 -16.16 -5.73
CA ALA A 77 5.40 -16.49 -5.66
C ALA A 77 6.22 -15.72 -6.70
N ASP A 78 5.77 -15.69 -7.95
CA ASP A 78 6.44 -14.98 -9.06
C ASP A 78 6.49 -13.46 -8.82
N LEU A 79 5.37 -12.86 -8.38
CA LEU A 79 5.31 -11.43 -8.07
C LEU A 79 6.16 -11.06 -6.85
N LEU A 80 6.23 -11.91 -5.82
CA LEU A 80 7.12 -11.69 -4.68
C LEU A 80 8.60 -11.82 -5.06
N ALA A 81 8.96 -12.82 -5.87
CA ALA A 81 10.33 -12.96 -6.39
C ALA A 81 10.73 -11.76 -7.26
N GLY A 82 9.82 -11.26 -8.10
CA GLY A 82 10.01 -10.02 -8.84
C GLY A 82 10.11 -8.78 -7.93
N LEU A 83 9.33 -8.70 -6.86
CA LEU A 83 9.41 -7.62 -5.88
C LEU A 83 10.74 -7.62 -5.14
N ASP A 84 11.27 -8.80 -4.78
CA ASP A 84 12.61 -8.91 -4.20
C ASP A 84 13.70 -8.44 -5.16
N ARG A 85 13.57 -8.69 -6.47
CA ARG A 85 14.42 -8.03 -7.47
C ARG A 85 14.19 -6.52 -7.52
N ALA A 86 12.96 -6.04 -7.41
CA ALA A 86 12.68 -4.60 -7.39
C ALA A 86 13.37 -3.89 -6.20
N ARG A 87 13.44 -4.56 -5.03
CA ARG A 87 14.10 -4.10 -3.80
C ARG A 87 15.61 -3.93 -3.91
N GLU A 88 16.26 -4.62 -4.85
CA GLU A 88 17.70 -4.43 -5.17
C GLU A 88 18.01 -3.07 -5.81
N HIS A 89 17.00 -2.26 -6.18
CA HIS A 89 17.23 -0.97 -6.84
C HIS A 89 17.83 0.08 -5.88
N PRO A 90 18.86 0.85 -6.27
CA PRO A 90 19.53 1.81 -5.37
C PRO A 90 18.58 2.84 -4.72
N ASN A 91 17.54 3.28 -5.43
CA ASN A 91 16.59 4.26 -4.91
C ASN A 91 15.57 3.67 -3.91
N TRP A 92 15.53 2.33 -3.72
CA TRP A 92 14.57 1.67 -2.83
C TRP A 92 14.63 2.23 -1.41
N ALA A 93 15.83 2.40 -0.86
CA ALA A 93 16.00 2.90 0.52
C ALA A 93 15.45 4.32 0.71
N ALA A 94 15.56 5.17 -0.32
CA ALA A 94 15.03 6.54 -0.27
C ALA A 94 13.49 6.57 -0.37
N SER A 95 12.92 5.83 -1.32
CA SER A 95 11.47 5.84 -1.59
C SER A 95 10.65 4.96 -0.62
N TYR A 96 11.21 3.82 -0.18
CA TYR A 96 10.50 2.77 0.56
C TYR A 96 11.22 2.30 1.83
N GLY A 97 12.35 2.89 2.22
CA GLY A 97 13.15 2.42 3.37
C GLY A 97 12.47 2.49 4.74
N ARG A 98 11.35 3.22 4.85
CA ARG A 98 10.48 3.28 6.06
C ARG A 98 9.22 2.42 5.94
N VAL A 99 8.94 1.90 4.76
CA VAL A 99 7.68 1.21 4.44
C VAL A 99 7.76 -0.24 4.90
N ARG A 100 6.75 -0.70 5.64
CA ARG A 100 6.66 -2.11 6.02
C ARG A 100 6.23 -2.94 4.82
N LEU A 101 6.97 -4.01 4.56
CA LEU A 101 6.64 -5.04 3.58
C LEU A 101 6.59 -6.39 4.29
N THR A 102 5.39 -6.96 4.33
CA THR A 102 5.09 -8.28 4.89
C THR A 102 4.50 -9.10 3.74
N PRO A 103 5.22 -10.11 3.19
CA PRO A 103 4.85 -10.78 1.93
C PRO A 103 3.41 -11.29 1.88
N GLU A 104 2.88 -11.73 3.02
CA GLU A 104 1.52 -12.23 3.21
C GLU A 104 0.46 -11.15 2.94
N THR A 105 0.75 -9.90 3.30
CA THR A 105 -0.15 -8.73 3.16
C THR A 105 0.27 -7.75 2.06
N ALA A 106 1.36 -8.06 1.34
CA ALA A 106 1.88 -7.23 0.25
C ALA A 106 1.02 -7.35 -1.03
N LEU A 107 0.40 -8.52 -1.22
CA LEU A 107 -0.41 -8.87 -2.39
C LEU A 107 -1.80 -9.31 -1.95
N ASP A 108 -2.79 -8.46 -2.21
CA ASP A 108 -4.22 -8.80 -2.15
C ASP A 108 -4.69 -9.24 -3.54
N PHE A 109 -5.67 -10.15 -3.63
CA PHE A 109 -6.18 -10.68 -4.89
C PHE A 109 -7.69 -10.42 -5.04
N GLY A 110 -8.15 -10.18 -6.27
CA GLY A 110 -9.54 -9.86 -6.58
C GLY A 110 -9.82 -8.38 -6.35
N CYS A 111 -9.53 -7.56 -7.36
CA CYS A 111 -9.45 -6.12 -7.19
C CYS A 111 -10.82 -5.42 -7.32
N PRO A 112 -11.21 -4.56 -6.36
CA PRO A 112 -12.60 -4.11 -6.21
C PRO A 112 -13.11 -3.23 -7.35
N ALA A 113 -12.21 -2.68 -8.16
CA ALA A 113 -12.53 -1.84 -9.33
C ALA A 113 -11.58 -2.14 -10.50
N ALA A 114 -11.35 -3.43 -10.77
CA ALA A 114 -10.58 -3.88 -11.93
C ALA A 114 -11.18 -3.34 -13.25
N ARG A 115 -10.41 -2.55 -13.99
CA ARG A 115 -10.76 -2.06 -15.33
C ARG A 115 -9.53 -2.04 -16.21
N LEU A 116 -9.67 -2.55 -17.43
CA LEU A 116 -8.62 -2.56 -18.44
C LEU A 116 -9.01 -1.67 -19.62
N PRO A 117 -8.07 -0.92 -20.22
CA PRO A 117 -8.28 -0.22 -21.47
C PRO A 117 -8.28 -1.20 -22.65
N ASP A 118 -8.72 -0.74 -23.83
CA ASP A 118 -8.64 -1.56 -25.05
C ASP A 118 -7.22 -1.67 -25.61
N ARG A 119 -6.40 -0.64 -25.38
CA ARG A 119 -4.98 -0.56 -25.71
C ARG A 119 -4.27 0.34 -24.69
N ILE A 120 -3.02 0.06 -24.39
CA ILE A 120 -2.19 0.93 -23.56
C ILE A 120 -1.63 2.09 -24.39
N ASP A 121 -1.76 3.30 -23.85
CA ASP A 121 -1.14 4.53 -24.35
C ASP A 121 -0.84 5.48 -23.18
N ARG A 122 -0.27 6.66 -23.47
CA ARG A 122 0.17 7.62 -22.45
C ARG A 122 -0.96 8.22 -21.60
N THR A 123 -2.22 8.07 -22.02
CA THR A 123 -3.43 8.57 -21.36
C THR A 123 -4.31 7.46 -20.82
N ALA A 124 -3.94 6.19 -21.05
CA ALA A 124 -4.73 5.04 -20.63
C ALA A 124 -4.86 4.96 -19.10
N LEU A 125 -6.08 4.62 -18.65
CA LEU A 125 -6.40 4.32 -17.26
C LEU A 125 -6.72 2.83 -17.11
N ALA A 126 -6.11 2.18 -16.14
CA ALA A 126 -6.28 0.76 -15.85
C ALA A 126 -6.53 0.52 -14.35
N GLY A 127 -7.76 0.76 -13.90
CA GLY A 127 -8.12 0.71 -12.49
C GLY A 127 -9.33 1.60 -12.16
N PRO A 128 -9.46 2.04 -10.89
CA PRO A 128 -10.57 2.88 -10.44
C PRO A 128 -10.74 4.17 -11.26
N GLY A 129 -9.65 4.74 -11.79
CA GLY A 129 -9.67 5.97 -12.56
C GLY A 129 -9.64 7.20 -11.66
N ILE A 130 -10.49 8.20 -11.94
CA ILE A 130 -10.54 9.43 -11.13
C ILE A 130 -11.30 9.14 -9.82
N THR A 131 -10.69 9.45 -8.69
CA THR A 131 -11.27 9.26 -7.34
C THR A 131 -10.89 10.41 -6.41
N ASP A 132 -11.78 10.74 -5.47
CA ASP A 132 -11.49 11.66 -4.35
C ASP A 132 -11.02 10.91 -3.09
N ASP A 133 -11.19 9.58 -3.05
CA ASP A 133 -10.69 8.67 -2.02
C ASP A 133 -9.78 7.60 -2.68
N PRO A 134 -8.46 7.77 -2.64
CA PRO A 134 -7.53 6.86 -3.30
C PRO A 134 -7.31 5.59 -2.48
N SER A 135 -7.31 4.44 -3.15
CA SER A 135 -7.25 3.12 -2.51
C SER A 135 -6.00 2.92 -1.63
N ALA A 136 -5.95 1.84 -0.85
CA ALA A 136 -4.75 1.49 -0.08
C ALA A 136 -3.56 1.02 -0.96
N TYR A 137 -3.76 0.80 -2.26
CA TYR A 137 -2.80 0.14 -3.14
C TYR A 137 -1.86 1.13 -3.83
N ARG A 138 -0.55 0.84 -3.84
CA ARG A 138 0.43 1.62 -4.63
C ARG A 138 0.47 1.18 -6.08
N VAL A 139 0.30 -0.13 -6.33
CA VAL A 139 0.28 -0.73 -7.67
C VAL A 139 -0.94 -1.64 -7.83
N TRP A 140 -1.61 -1.55 -8.97
CA TRP A 140 -2.64 -2.47 -9.44
C TRP A 140 -2.02 -3.38 -10.51
N VAL A 141 -1.81 -4.65 -10.20
CA VAL A 141 -1.15 -5.63 -11.08
C VAL A 141 -2.22 -6.42 -11.83
N TYR A 142 -2.24 -6.33 -13.15
CA TYR A 142 -3.11 -7.11 -14.02
C TYR A 142 -2.30 -8.20 -14.71
N VAL A 143 -2.60 -9.46 -14.37
CA VAL A 143 -2.04 -10.64 -15.03
C VAL A 143 -2.93 -10.98 -16.22
N LEU A 144 -2.43 -10.68 -17.42
CA LEU A 144 -3.15 -10.82 -18.68
C LEU A 144 -2.86 -12.17 -19.33
N ASP A 145 -3.90 -12.87 -19.79
CA ASP A 145 -3.73 -13.98 -20.74
C ASP A 145 -3.13 -13.49 -22.07
N GLU A 146 -2.62 -14.41 -22.88
CA GLU A 146 -1.93 -14.05 -24.13
C GLU A 146 -2.81 -13.25 -25.11
N PRO A 147 -4.09 -13.59 -25.38
CA PRO A 147 -4.95 -12.79 -26.24
C PRO A 147 -5.22 -11.38 -25.72
N THR A 148 -5.42 -11.23 -24.41
CA THR A 148 -5.65 -9.92 -23.78
C THR A 148 -4.37 -9.09 -23.75
N ALA A 149 -3.22 -9.71 -23.52
CA ALA A 149 -1.91 -9.06 -23.60
C ALA A 149 -1.62 -8.58 -25.04
N ASP A 150 -1.86 -9.40 -26.06
CA ASP A 150 -1.68 -9.01 -27.47
C ASP A 150 -2.59 -7.85 -27.88
N ARG A 151 -3.83 -7.83 -27.38
CA ARG A 151 -4.79 -6.74 -27.61
C ARG A 151 -4.34 -5.43 -26.95
N ILE A 152 -4.02 -5.48 -25.67
CA ILE A 152 -3.78 -4.29 -24.84
C ILE A 152 -2.34 -3.77 -24.98
N LEU A 153 -1.34 -4.64 -24.79
CA LEU A 153 0.09 -4.31 -24.79
C LEU A 153 0.71 -4.36 -26.19
N GLY A 154 0.09 -5.09 -27.11
CA GLY A 154 0.67 -5.44 -28.40
C GLY A 154 1.41 -6.78 -28.38
N VAL A 155 1.56 -7.36 -29.57
CA VAL A 155 2.13 -8.70 -29.77
C VAL A 155 3.55 -8.79 -29.22
N GLY A 156 3.80 -9.79 -28.38
CA GLY A 156 5.11 -10.07 -27.80
C GLY A 156 5.57 -9.11 -26.69
N GLN A 157 4.90 -7.97 -26.48
CA GLN A 157 5.22 -7.04 -25.40
C GLN A 157 5.02 -7.74 -24.04
N PRO A 158 6.03 -7.76 -23.14
CA PRO A 158 5.98 -8.54 -21.91
C PRO A 158 5.15 -7.88 -20.81
N ALA A 159 5.23 -6.55 -20.70
CA ALA A 159 4.51 -5.75 -19.72
C ALA A 159 4.50 -4.28 -20.17
N ASP A 160 3.59 -3.48 -19.61
CA ASP A 160 3.64 -2.02 -19.65
C ASP A 160 2.96 -1.42 -18.40
N VAL A 161 3.05 -0.10 -18.22
CA VAL A 161 2.43 0.62 -17.11
C VAL A 161 1.43 1.67 -17.59
N ALA A 162 0.36 1.86 -16.81
CA ALA A 162 -0.64 2.90 -17.00
C ALA A 162 -0.93 3.59 -15.66
N THR A 163 -1.73 4.66 -15.64
CA THR A 163 -2.24 5.19 -14.38
C THR A 163 -3.42 4.34 -13.90
N ALA A 164 -3.43 3.90 -12.64
CA ALA A 164 -4.57 3.19 -12.06
C ALA A 164 -5.57 4.16 -11.41
N GLU A 165 -5.06 5.15 -10.68
CA GLU A 165 -5.84 6.11 -9.91
C GLU A 165 -5.33 7.54 -10.11
N LEU A 166 -6.24 8.46 -10.37
CA LEU A 166 -6.02 9.90 -10.45
C LEU A 166 -6.80 10.58 -9.31
N MET A 167 -6.12 11.34 -8.45
CA MET A 167 -6.78 12.17 -7.44
C MET A 167 -6.91 13.62 -7.93
N ARG A 168 -8.05 14.25 -7.68
CA ARG A 168 -8.27 15.67 -8.01
C ARG A 168 -7.78 16.55 -6.86
N GLU A 169 -6.97 17.54 -7.18
CA GLU A 169 -6.59 18.61 -6.24
C GLU A 169 -6.72 19.96 -6.94
N GLY A 170 -7.66 20.78 -6.47
CA GLY A 170 -8.05 22.01 -7.14
C GLY A 170 -8.50 21.76 -8.58
N GLN A 171 -7.73 22.27 -9.54
CA GLN A 171 -7.97 22.09 -10.98
C GLN A 171 -7.09 21.00 -11.63
N SER A 172 -6.20 20.37 -10.86
CA SER A 172 -5.25 19.36 -11.36
C SER A 172 -5.72 17.94 -11.08
N LEU A 173 -5.26 16.99 -11.91
CA LEU A 173 -5.38 15.55 -11.68
C LEU A 173 -3.96 14.98 -11.48
N TRP A 174 -3.77 14.28 -10.36
CA TRP A 174 -2.47 13.73 -9.98
C TRP A 174 -2.51 12.20 -9.97
N PRO A 175 -1.55 11.49 -10.59
CA PRO A 175 -1.47 10.03 -10.51
C PRO A 175 -1.06 9.61 -9.10
N VAL A 176 -1.93 8.88 -8.41
CA VAL A 176 -1.73 8.44 -7.01
C VAL A 176 -1.51 6.93 -6.85
N SER A 177 -1.79 6.15 -7.91
CA SER A 177 -1.49 4.73 -8.02
C SER A 177 -1.20 4.33 -9.46
N THR A 178 -0.26 3.41 -9.66
CA THR A 178 0.14 2.92 -10.99
C THR A 178 -0.52 1.58 -11.29
N ALA A 179 -0.84 1.32 -12.55
CA ALA A 179 -1.19 -0.01 -13.04
C ALA A 179 0.04 -0.68 -13.66
N LEU A 180 0.33 -1.92 -13.28
CA LEU A 180 1.26 -2.80 -13.98
C LEU A 180 0.45 -3.84 -14.75
N LEU A 181 0.49 -3.79 -16.08
CA LEU A 181 -0.14 -4.79 -16.92
C LEU A 181 0.95 -5.74 -17.40
N ILE A 182 0.87 -7.02 -17.03
CA ILE A 182 1.91 -8.02 -17.31
C ILE A 182 1.31 -9.26 -17.97
N ARG A 183 1.97 -9.71 -19.04
CA ARG A 183 1.63 -10.94 -19.75
C ARG A 183 1.95 -12.15 -18.89
N GLN A 184 1.00 -13.08 -18.75
CA GLN A 184 1.10 -14.24 -17.86
C GLN A 184 2.34 -15.11 -18.13
N SER A 185 2.70 -15.35 -19.40
CA SER A 185 3.92 -16.09 -19.77
C SER A 185 5.24 -15.44 -19.33
N ARG A 186 5.20 -14.24 -18.74
CA ARG A 186 6.38 -13.49 -18.26
C ARG A 186 6.50 -13.42 -16.73
N LEU A 187 5.52 -13.94 -15.98
CA LEU A 187 5.58 -13.97 -14.51
C LEU A 187 6.75 -14.82 -14.00
N GLY A 188 6.99 -15.99 -14.60
CA GLY A 188 8.11 -16.88 -14.25
C GLY A 188 9.51 -16.34 -14.60
N ASP A 189 9.65 -15.09 -15.05
CA ASP A 189 10.93 -14.38 -15.18
C ASP A 189 11.02 -13.23 -14.14
N PRO A 190 11.63 -13.48 -12.96
CA PRO A 190 11.79 -12.46 -11.92
C PRO A 190 12.56 -11.22 -12.36
N ALA A 191 13.40 -11.30 -13.40
CA ALA A 191 14.13 -10.15 -13.91
C ALA A 191 13.24 -9.23 -14.76
N THR A 192 12.30 -9.81 -15.52
CA THR A 192 11.25 -9.06 -16.22
C THR A 192 10.23 -8.50 -15.23
N VAL A 193 9.69 -9.32 -14.31
CA VAL A 193 8.74 -8.85 -13.28
C VAL A 193 9.36 -7.74 -12.43
N GLY A 194 10.58 -7.92 -11.93
CA GLY A 194 11.26 -6.93 -11.11
C GLY A 194 11.60 -5.63 -11.83
N ARG A 195 11.90 -5.68 -13.14
CA ARG A 195 12.05 -4.46 -13.95
C ARG A 195 10.73 -3.71 -14.07
N SER A 196 9.65 -4.40 -14.39
CA SER A 196 8.33 -3.81 -14.56
C SER A 196 7.78 -3.25 -13.25
N LEU A 197 8.00 -3.94 -12.13
CA LEU A 197 7.68 -3.45 -10.79
C LEU A 197 8.48 -2.20 -10.41
N ARG A 198 9.78 -2.09 -10.74
CA ARG A 198 10.56 -0.85 -10.53
C ARG A 198 9.91 0.33 -11.27
N THR A 199 9.50 0.16 -12.52
CA THR A 199 8.77 1.20 -13.27
C THR A 199 7.45 1.55 -12.59
N ALA A 200 6.63 0.55 -12.23
CA ALA A 200 5.33 0.78 -11.60
C ALA A 200 5.42 1.46 -10.22
N LEU A 201 6.48 1.17 -9.47
CA LEU A 201 6.80 1.78 -8.17
C LEU A 201 7.53 3.13 -8.29
N GLY A 202 7.69 3.69 -9.49
CA GLY A 202 8.39 4.97 -9.68
C GLY A 202 9.89 4.91 -9.36
N LEU A 203 10.48 3.73 -9.24
CA LEU A 203 11.91 3.51 -8.94
C LEU A 203 12.80 3.70 -10.18
N ILE A 204 12.52 4.74 -10.97
CA ILE A 204 13.36 5.15 -12.09
C ILE A 204 14.55 5.95 -11.53
N ARG A 205 15.68 5.95 -12.25
CA ARG A 205 16.76 6.90 -11.95
C ARG A 205 16.21 8.32 -12.10
N ALA A 206 16.37 9.15 -11.07
CA ALA A 206 16.50 10.58 -11.32
C ALA A 206 17.78 10.75 -12.14
N GLU A 207 17.66 11.25 -13.37
CA GLU A 207 18.85 11.71 -14.09
C GLU A 207 19.37 12.97 -13.41
N PRO A 208 20.64 13.01 -12.99
CA PRO A 208 21.20 14.20 -12.37
C PRO A 208 21.49 15.26 -13.45
N GLY A 209 20.52 16.16 -13.67
CA GLY A 209 20.71 17.39 -14.45
C GLY A 209 20.29 17.28 -15.91
N GLY A 210 19.02 17.57 -16.17
CA GLY A 210 18.48 17.85 -17.51
C GLY A 210 17.85 19.25 -17.55
N SER A 211 18.66 20.30 -17.38
CA SER A 211 18.20 21.67 -17.60
C SER A 211 17.99 21.92 -19.09
N ALA A 212 16.81 22.38 -19.46
CA ALA A 212 16.48 22.99 -20.74
C ALA A 212 16.00 24.43 -20.50
#